data_AF-A0A528LKE7-F1
#
_entry.id   AF-A0A528LKE7-F1
#
_cell.length_a   1.000
_cell.length_b   1.000
_cell.length_c   1.000
_cell.angle_alpha   90.00
_cell.angle_beta   90.00
_cell.angle_gamma   90.00
#
_symmetry.space_group_name_H-M   'P 1'
#
loop_
_entity.id
_entity.type
_entity.pdbx_description
1 polymer ?
#
loop_
_entity_poly.entity_id
_entity_poly.type
_entity_poly.pdbx_seq_one_letter_code
_entity_poly.pdbx_strand_id
1 'polypeptide(L)'
;MPKSGDGFWGPGKPFVGGRRFFVPARPSLFNLYDGFRAKMAEHIANNDVLCLIADSIGHWALASNGPEHWFNLVTAFANIGIAADEPGMTALRPSSTYTPAFYGVTTSGTVSTGSRGPLGESIILADGAALAFTGAYEQVDVHYTQGAGQGSLAFAFNGGAAYKTVNAAGALALDQYSGPSLTGQAASGNYTLTVA
;
A
#
# COMPACT_ATOMS: atom_id res chain seq x y z
N MET A 1 -16.80 0.24 38.22
CA MET A 1 -16.26 -0.28 36.93
C MET A 1 -16.15 -1.79 37.04
N PRO A 2 -16.74 -2.59 36.13
CA PRO A 2 -16.63 -4.04 36.21
C PRO A 2 -15.30 -4.54 35.67
N LYS A 3 -14.79 -5.59 36.31
CA LYS A 3 -13.52 -6.28 36.08
C LYS A 3 -13.59 -7.36 34.97
N SER A 4 -14.66 -7.38 34.17
CA SER A 4 -14.97 -8.47 33.24
C SER A 4 -14.96 -8.06 31.76
N GLY A 5 -14.08 -7.13 31.37
CA GLY A 5 -13.56 -7.08 30.00
C GLY A 5 -14.42 -6.53 28.87
N ASP A 6 -15.74 -6.38 29.00
CA ASP A 6 -16.57 -5.84 27.90
C ASP A 6 -17.13 -4.45 28.21
N GLY A 7 -16.63 -3.46 27.46
CA GLY A 7 -17.09 -2.08 27.47
C GLY A 7 -18.32 -1.82 26.60
N PHE A 8 -18.90 -0.62 26.78
CA PHE A 8 -20.22 -0.11 26.37
C PHE A 8 -20.78 -0.45 24.97
N TRP A 9 -20.00 -0.97 24.02
CA TRP A 9 -20.44 -1.30 22.66
C TRP A 9 -19.87 -2.63 22.10
N GLY A 10 -19.35 -3.51 22.96
CA GLY A 10 -19.04 -4.90 22.65
C GLY A 10 -20.25 -5.84 22.83
N PRO A 11 -20.11 -7.16 22.61
CA PRO A 11 -21.21 -8.11 22.75
C PRO A 11 -21.65 -8.24 24.22
N GLY A 12 -22.80 -7.65 24.55
CA GLY A 12 -23.42 -7.76 25.87
C GLY A 12 -23.99 -6.43 26.36
N LYS A 13 -25.25 -6.42 26.80
CA LYS A 13 -25.85 -5.23 27.42
C LYS A 13 -25.31 -5.07 28.85
N PRO A 14 -24.95 -3.86 29.29
CA PRO A 14 -24.49 -3.65 30.66
C PRO A 14 -25.61 -3.95 31.66
N PHE A 15 -25.29 -4.78 32.65
CA PHE A 15 -26.11 -5.00 33.85
C PHE A 15 -25.44 -4.29 35.02
N VAL A 16 -26.18 -3.37 35.66
CA VAL A 16 -25.70 -2.64 36.84
C VAL A 16 -26.68 -2.90 37.97
N GLY A 17 -26.22 -3.50 39.06
CA GLY A 17 -27.05 -3.78 40.24
C GLY A 17 -28.28 -4.67 39.95
N GLY A 18 -28.13 -5.69 39.11
CA GLY A 18 -29.23 -6.61 38.75
C GLY A 18 -30.27 -6.03 37.77
N ARG A 19 -30.12 -4.76 37.36
CA ARG A 19 -30.99 -4.10 36.38
C ARG A 19 -30.28 -3.97 35.03
N ARG A 20 -31.03 -4.22 33.96
CA ARG A 20 -30.60 -3.95 32.59
C ARG A 20 -30.61 -2.45 32.37
N PHE A 21 -29.45 -1.87 32.05
CA PHE A 21 -29.38 -0.47 31.64
C PHE A 21 -29.58 -0.37 30.14
N PHE A 22 -30.52 0.50 29.73
CA PHE A 22 -30.59 0.95 28.35
C PHE A 22 -29.44 1.92 28.12
N VAL A 23 -28.42 1.46 27.43
CA VAL A 23 -27.49 2.36 26.76
C VAL A 23 -28.29 3.01 25.61
N PRO A 24 -28.10 4.30 25.29
CA PRO A 24 -28.59 4.86 24.02
C PRO A 24 -28.20 3.96 22.83
N ALA A 25 -28.76 4.17 21.64
CA ALA A 25 -28.18 3.53 20.47
C ALA A 25 -26.72 3.99 20.35
N ARG A 26 -25.80 3.11 19.88
CA ARG A 26 -24.49 3.58 19.42
C ARG A 26 -24.80 4.75 18.49
N PRO A 27 -24.12 5.91 18.56
CA PRO A 27 -24.25 6.91 17.53
C PRO A 27 -24.07 6.15 16.22
N SER A 28 -25.17 5.92 15.50
CA SER A 28 -25.10 5.23 14.23
C SER A 28 -24.18 6.13 13.44
N LEU A 29 -23.07 5.58 12.97
CA LEU A 29 -22.30 6.31 11.97
C LEU A 29 -23.34 6.64 10.89
N PHE A 30 -23.62 7.94 10.73
CA PHE A 30 -24.88 8.42 10.14
C PHE A 30 -25.03 7.94 8.68
N ASN A 31 -23.94 7.42 8.13
CA ASN A 31 -23.83 6.74 6.86
C ASN A 31 -22.63 5.75 6.89
N LEU A 32 -22.52 4.95 5.83
CA LEU A 32 -21.44 3.98 5.62
C LEU A 32 -20.04 4.63 5.59
N TYR A 33 -19.95 5.89 5.16
CA TYR A 33 -18.69 6.62 5.00
C TYR A 33 -18.03 6.96 6.34
N ASP A 34 -18.82 7.45 7.30
CA ASP A 34 -18.40 7.66 8.69
C ASP A 34 -18.04 6.30 9.33
N GLY A 35 -18.83 5.28 8.98
CA GLY A 35 -18.61 3.86 9.23
C GLY A 35 -17.17 3.42 8.98
N PHE A 36 -16.80 3.57 7.71
CA PHE A 36 -15.52 3.21 7.16
C PHE A 36 -14.39 4.03 7.78
N ARG A 37 -14.48 5.37 7.80
CA ARG A 37 -13.41 6.21 8.35
C ARG A 37 -13.13 5.93 9.82
N ALA A 38 -14.15 5.70 10.64
CA ALA A 38 -13.97 5.36 12.04
C ALA A 38 -13.25 4.00 12.23
N LYS A 39 -13.43 3.07 11.29
CA LYS A 39 -12.72 1.78 11.29
C LYS A 39 -11.29 1.88 10.79
N MET A 40 -11.03 2.79 9.85
CA MET A 40 -9.69 3.03 9.32
C MET A 40 -8.86 3.98 10.20
N ALA A 41 -9.46 4.68 11.17
CA ALA A 41 -8.81 5.73 11.95
C ALA A 41 -7.51 5.29 12.64
N GLU A 42 -7.47 4.08 13.20
CA GLU A 42 -6.26 3.52 13.82
C GLU A 42 -5.16 3.27 12.77
N HIS A 43 -5.53 2.68 11.63
CA HIS A 43 -4.61 2.39 10.52
C HIS A 43 -4.04 3.66 9.89
N ILE A 44 -4.90 4.67 9.70
CA ILE A 44 -4.50 5.99 9.21
C ILE A 44 -3.52 6.64 10.19
N ALA A 45 -3.78 6.57 11.51
CA ALA A 45 -2.89 7.15 12.52
C ALA A 45 -1.53 6.43 12.60
N ASN A 46 -1.46 5.16 12.20
CA ASN A 46 -0.24 4.36 12.20
C ASN A 46 0.52 4.39 10.86
N ASN A 47 0.02 5.10 9.85
CA ASN A 47 0.56 5.07 8.48
C ASN A 47 0.66 3.65 7.92
N ASP A 48 -0.36 2.82 8.19
CA ASP A 48 -0.40 1.43 7.73
C ASP A 48 -0.58 1.36 6.20
N VAL A 49 0.13 0.44 5.57
CA VAL A 49 0.02 0.20 4.13
C VAL A 49 -1.19 -0.67 3.82
N LEU A 50 -2.08 -0.18 2.95
CA LEU A 50 -3.23 -0.93 2.46
C LEU A 50 -2.88 -1.63 1.13
N CYS A 51 -2.96 -2.96 1.11
CA CYS A 51 -2.78 -3.76 -0.09
C CYS A 51 -4.13 -4.27 -0.61
N LEU A 52 -4.39 -4.08 -1.91
CA LEU A 52 -5.57 -4.61 -2.59
C LEU A 52 -5.23 -5.88 -3.36
N ILE A 53 -5.88 -6.99 -3.02
CA ILE A 53 -5.93 -8.20 -3.86
C ILE A 53 -7.31 -8.27 -4.49
N ALA A 54 -7.37 -8.20 -5.82
CA ALA A 54 -8.63 -8.16 -6.54
C ALA A 54 -8.51 -8.70 -7.97
N ASP A 55 -9.67 -8.87 -8.60
CA ASP A 55 -9.83 -9.28 -9.99
C ASP A 55 -9.78 -8.07 -10.96
N SER A 56 -10.42 -8.18 -12.12
CA SER A 56 -10.47 -7.12 -13.13
C SER A 56 -11.09 -5.82 -12.59
N ILE A 57 -12.01 -5.86 -11.62
CA ILE A 57 -12.63 -4.66 -11.03
C ILE A 57 -11.63 -3.88 -10.18
N GLY A 58 -10.85 -4.59 -9.36
CA GLY A 58 -9.79 -3.96 -8.55
C GLY A 58 -8.52 -3.61 -9.32
N HIS A 59 -8.45 -3.95 -10.60
CA HIS A 59 -7.38 -3.50 -11.49
C HIS A 59 -7.80 -2.27 -12.31
N TRP A 60 -9.03 -2.24 -12.85
CA TRP A 60 -9.50 -1.15 -13.71
C TRP A 60 -11.02 -1.13 -13.95
N ALA A 61 -11.88 -1.14 -12.93
CA ALA A 61 -13.26 -0.74 -13.22
C ALA A 61 -13.31 0.78 -13.47
N LEU A 62 -13.35 1.19 -14.75
CA LEU A 62 -13.82 2.52 -15.22
C LEU A 62 -12.92 3.75 -14.94
N ALA A 63 -11.62 3.60 -14.66
CA ALA A 63 -10.68 4.72 -14.47
C ALA A 63 -9.89 5.01 -15.76
N SER A 64 -9.17 6.11 -15.97
CA SER A 64 -8.24 6.23 -17.14
C SER A 64 -6.77 6.39 -16.73
N ASN A 65 -6.55 6.59 -15.44
CA ASN A 65 -5.27 6.78 -14.78
C ASN A 65 -5.37 6.32 -13.31
N GLY A 66 -4.22 6.21 -12.63
CA GLY A 66 -4.16 5.88 -11.21
C GLY A 66 -5.09 6.72 -10.32
N PRO A 67 -5.01 8.08 -10.34
CA PRO A 67 -5.87 8.92 -9.50
C PRO A 67 -7.37 8.68 -9.62
N GLU A 68 -7.87 8.29 -10.79
CA GLU A 68 -9.28 7.96 -11.02
C GLU A 68 -9.69 6.54 -10.58
N HIS A 69 -8.73 5.69 -10.21
CA HIS A 69 -9.01 4.32 -9.80
C HIS A 69 -9.78 4.28 -8.47
N TRP A 70 -10.86 3.48 -8.41
CA TRP A 70 -11.76 3.46 -7.26
C TRP A 70 -11.04 3.19 -5.93
N PHE A 71 -10.02 2.33 -5.93
CA PHE A 71 -9.27 2.01 -4.73
C PHE A 71 -8.47 3.22 -4.23
N ASN A 72 -7.94 4.00 -5.16
CA ASN A 72 -7.21 5.24 -4.86
C ASN A 72 -8.17 6.34 -4.42
N LEU A 73 -9.41 6.35 -4.93
CA LEU A 73 -10.46 7.21 -4.40
C LEU A 73 -10.88 6.80 -2.97
N VAL A 74 -10.86 5.51 -2.64
CA VAL A 74 -11.14 5.01 -1.29
C VAL A 74 -10.01 5.39 -0.32
N THR A 75 -8.74 5.29 -0.71
CA THR A 75 -7.61 5.74 0.12
C THR A 75 -7.60 7.26 0.27
N ALA A 76 -7.87 8.03 -0.80
CA ALA A 76 -8.04 9.47 -0.71
C ALA A 76 -9.21 9.85 0.21
N PHE A 77 -10.32 9.12 0.14
CA PHE A 77 -11.45 9.30 1.04
C PHE A 77 -11.09 8.96 2.50
N ALA A 78 -10.29 7.91 2.74
CA ALA A 78 -9.80 7.58 4.07
C ALA A 78 -8.94 8.72 4.66
N ASN A 79 -8.12 9.36 3.81
CA ASN A 79 -7.15 10.37 4.18
C ASN A 79 -7.62 11.84 4.04
N ILE A 80 -8.92 12.11 3.82
CA ILE A 80 -9.39 13.53 3.78
C ILE A 80 -8.95 14.28 5.05
N GLY A 81 -8.34 15.44 4.84
CA GLY A 81 -7.78 16.29 5.89
C GLY A 81 -6.32 15.98 6.24
N ILE A 82 -5.74 14.96 5.61
CA ILE A 82 -4.32 14.59 5.63
C ILE A 82 -3.74 14.91 4.24
N ALA A 83 -2.42 14.93 4.10
CA ALA A 83 -1.77 15.00 2.79
C ALA A 83 -2.34 13.90 1.88
N ALA A 84 -2.53 14.21 0.60
CA ALA A 84 -3.05 13.23 -0.35
C ALA A 84 -2.05 12.07 -0.47
N ASP A 85 -2.53 10.86 -0.18
CA ASP A 85 -1.83 9.65 -0.60
C ASP A 85 -1.92 9.59 -2.13
N GLU A 86 -0.81 9.93 -2.78
CA GLU A 86 -0.68 9.65 -4.21
C GLU A 86 -0.59 8.12 -4.38
N PRO A 87 -1.29 7.55 -5.36
CA PRO A 87 -1.39 6.11 -5.45
C PRO A 87 -0.06 5.43 -5.77
N GLY A 88 0.50 4.76 -4.76
CA GLY A 88 1.58 3.80 -4.90
C GLY A 88 1.06 2.47 -5.46
N MET A 89 1.20 2.33 -6.78
CA MET A 89 1.00 1.15 -7.65
C MET A 89 0.95 -0.25 -7.00
N THR A 90 0.02 -1.12 -7.46
CA THR A 90 0.29 -2.57 -7.62
C THR A 90 -0.42 -3.16 -8.85
N ALA A 91 0.33 -3.41 -9.93
CA ALA A 91 0.47 -4.72 -10.57
C ALA A 91 1.25 -4.57 -11.89
N LEU A 92 2.49 -5.07 -11.90
CA LEU A 92 3.36 -5.09 -13.08
C LEU A 92 3.13 -6.41 -13.82
N ARG A 93 1.95 -6.55 -14.44
CA ARG A 93 1.51 -7.83 -15.02
C ARG A 93 1.97 -8.00 -16.47
N PRO A 94 2.43 -9.20 -16.90
CA PRO A 94 2.56 -9.57 -18.32
C PRO A 94 1.23 -9.92 -19.00
N SER A 95 0.22 -10.37 -18.24
CA SER A 95 -1.08 -10.84 -18.76
C SER A 95 -2.04 -9.72 -19.17
N SER A 96 -1.61 -8.49 -18.95
CA SER A 96 -2.40 -7.28 -19.09
C SER A 96 -1.80 -6.42 -20.20
N THR A 97 -2.64 -5.77 -21.01
CA THR A 97 -2.19 -4.72 -21.93
C THR A 97 -1.77 -3.44 -21.19
N TYR A 98 -1.89 -3.41 -19.86
CA TYR A 98 -1.65 -2.22 -19.05
C TYR A 98 -0.20 -2.14 -18.59
N THR A 99 0.44 -1.02 -18.91
CA THR A 99 1.86 -0.77 -18.63
C THR A 99 2.04 -0.02 -17.31
N PRO A 100 3.25 -0.05 -16.71
CA PRO A 100 3.57 0.69 -15.47
C PRO A 100 3.19 2.19 -15.52
N ALA A 101 3.10 2.76 -16.73
CA ALA A 101 2.72 4.14 -16.98
C ALA A 101 1.31 4.51 -16.50
N PHE A 102 0.38 3.54 -16.39
CA PHE A 102 -0.97 3.79 -15.83
C PHE A 102 -0.91 4.35 -14.41
N TYR A 103 0.09 3.91 -13.63
CA TYR A 103 0.34 4.35 -12.27
C TYR A 103 1.42 5.44 -12.17
N GLY A 104 1.78 6.07 -13.29
CA GLY A 104 2.84 7.08 -13.33
C GLY A 104 4.25 6.51 -13.14
N VAL A 105 4.43 5.19 -13.28
CA VAL A 105 5.74 4.55 -13.21
C VAL A 105 6.32 4.37 -14.60
N THR A 106 7.57 4.76 -14.77
CA THR A 106 8.36 4.54 -15.98
C THR A 106 9.42 3.50 -15.71
N THR A 107 9.81 2.76 -16.75
CA THR A 107 10.89 1.78 -16.68
C THR A 107 12.01 2.16 -17.65
N SER A 108 13.25 1.85 -17.29
CA SER A 108 14.42 2.01 -18.15
C SER A 108 15.33 0.79 -18.09
N GLY A 109 16.12 0.57 -19.15
CA GLY A 109 16.96 -0.61 -19.27
C GLY A 109 16.19 -1.86 -19.70
N THR A 110 16.76 -3.03 -19.44
CA THR A 110 16.13 -4.31 -19.80
C THR A 110 15.17 -4.77 -18.71
N VAL A 111 13.89 -4.82 -19.04
CA VAL A 111 12.83 -5.31 -18.16
C VAL A 111 12.14 -6.52 -18.81
N SER A 112 11.75 -7.49 -17.99
CA SER A 112 10.97 -8.65 -18.39
C SER A 112 9.95 -8.99 -17.30
N THR A 113 9.26 -10.11 -17.44
CA THR A 113 8.22 -10.54 -16.51
C THR A 113 8.49 -11.94 -15.99
N GLY A 114 8.05 -12.19 -14.76
CA GLY A 114 8.24 -13.46 -14.07
C GLY A 114 6.95 -13.97 -13.42
N SER A 115 6.96 -15.24 -13.03
CA SER A 115 5.80 -15.96 -12.48
C SER A 115 5.83 -16.18 -10.96
N ARG A 116 6.71 -15.46 -10.24
CA ARG A 116 7.04 -15.76 -8.82
C ARG A 116 6.74 -14.63 -7.84
N GLY A 117 6.16 -13.52 -8.30
CA GLY A 117 5.71 -12.46 -7.41
C GLY A 117 4.27 -12.66 -6.93
N PRO A 118 3.72 -11.68 -6.19
CA PRO A 118 2.37 -11.74 -5.68
C PRO A 118 1.37 -12.04 -6.80
N LEU A 119 0.42 -12.95 -6.55
CA LEU A 119 -0.57 -13.42 -7.53
C LEU A 119 0.03 -14.18 -8.73
N GLY A 120 1.28 -14.64 -8.61
CA GLY A 120 1.98 -15.39 -9.66
C GLY A 120 2.57 -14.49 -10.75
N GLU A 121 2.78 -13.21 -10.48
CA GLU A 121 3.25 -12.22 -11.45
C GLU A 121 4.30 -11.28 -10.85
N SER A 122 5.27 -10.86 -11.66
CA SER A 122 6.35 -9.96 -11.24
C SER A 122 6.95 -9.24 -12.44
N ILE A 123 7.48 -8.04 -12.20
CA ILE A 123 8.50 -7.46 -13.08
C ILE A 123 9.86 -8.05 -12.71
N ILE A 124 10.69 -8.29 -13.71
CA ILE A 124 12.10 -8.63 -13.53
C ILE A 124 12.90 -7.49 -14.12
N LEU A 125 13.72 -6.87 -13.30
CA LEU A 125 14.65 -5.82 -13.69
C LEU A 125 16.03 -6.48 -13.87
N ALA A 126 16.62 -6.33 -15.05
CA ALA A 126 18.01 -6.74 -15.27
C ALA A 126 18.98 -5.78 -14.56
N ASP A 127 20.26 -6.15 -14.51
CA ASP A 127 21.33 -5.27 -14.02
C ASP A 127 21.29 -3.90 -14.73
N GLY A 128 21.36 -2.83 -13.95
CA GLY A 128 21.25 -1.45 -14.42
C GLY A 128 19.85 -1.01 -14.87
N ALA A 129 18.83 -1.87 -14.85
CA ALA A 129 17.45 -1.47 -15.09
C ALA A 129 16.87 -0.71 -13.90
N ALA A 130 15.89 0.16 -14.16
CA ALA A 130 15.29 0.98 -13.12
C ALA A 130 13.79 1.21 -13.30
N LEU A 131 13.12 1.50 -12.18
CA LEU A 131 11.79 2.07 -12.10
C LEU A 131 11.89 3.52 -11.63
N ALA A 132 11.11 4.42 -12.22
CA ALA A 132 11.07 5.82 -11.79
C ALA A 132 9.65 6.37 -11.75
N PHE A 133 9.37 7.20 -10.76
CA PHE A 133 8.06 7.85 -10.55
C PHE A 133 8.24 9.12 -9.71
N THR A 134 7.30 10.05 -9.84
CA THR A 134 7.35 11.35 -9.14
C THR A 134 6.23 11.46 -8.13
N GLY A 135 6.51 12.06 -6.98
CA GLY A 135 5.49 12.40 -5.98
C GLY A 135 6.10 12.78 -4.65
N ALA A 136 5.24 13.09 -3.67
CA ALA A 136 5.62 13.37 -2.30
C ALA A 136 5.23 12.18 -1.42
N TYR A 137 6.09 11.14 -1.40
CA TYR A 137 5.82 9.89 -0.69
C TYR A 137 6.56 9.84 0.64
N GLU A 138 5.83 9.63 1.74
CA GLU A 138 6.43 9.39 3.06
C GLU A 138 7.15 8.02 3.12
N GLN A 139 6.62 7.03 2.40
CA GLN A 139 7.16 5.67 2.34
C GLN A 139 7.22 5.16 0.90
N VAL A 140 8.27 4.40 0.58
CA VAL A 140 8.44 3.73 -0.71
C VAL A 140 8.98 2.32 -0.48
N ASP A 141 8.13 1.34 -0.78
CA ASP A 141 8.36 -0.07 -0.50
C ASP A 141 7.97 -0.97 -1.66
N VAL A 142 8.50 -2.19 -1.68
CA VAL A 142 8.24 -3.19 -2.71
C VAL A 142 7.94 -4.55 -2.09
N HIS A 143 7.06 -5.28 -2.77
CA HIS A 143 7.02 -6.73 -2.66
C HIS A 143 8.01 -7.32 -3.65
N TYR A 144 8.84 -8.27 -3.21
CA TYR A 144 9.90 -8.85 -4.03
C TYR A 144 10.10 -10.34 -3.76
N THR A 145 10.78 -10.99 -4.69
CA THR A 145 11.21 -12.38 -4.56
C THR A 145 12.70 -12.40 -4.23
N GLN A 146 13.07 -13.12 -3.16
CA GLN A 146 14.46 -13.41 -2.84
C GLN A 146 14.89 -14.71 -3.52
N GLY A 147 16.14 -14.81 -3.98
CA GLY A 147 16.65 -16.03 -4.58
C GLY A 147 18.16 -16.02 -4.82
N ALA A 148 18.71 -17.20 -5.10
CA ALA A 148 20.13 -17.35 -5.36
C ALA A 148 20.51 -16.62 -6.66
N GLY A 149 21.57 -15.81 -6.61
CA GLY A 149 22.05 -15.03 -7.77
C GLY A 149 21.22 -13.79 -8.11
N GLN A 150 20.23 -13.42 -7.30
CA GLN A 150 19.54 -12.14 -7.43
C GLN A 150 20.43 -10.99 -6.93
N GLY A 151 20.18 -9.77 -7.43
CA GLY A 151 20.89 -8.56 -7.04
C GLY A 151 20.25 -7.81 -5.86
N SER A 152 20.54 -6.52 -5.77
CA SER A 152 19.91 -5.59 -4.83
C SER A 152 19.15 -4.50 -5.56
N LEU A 153 18.16 -3.91 -4.89
CA LEU A 153 17.43 -2.74 -5.35
C LEU A 153 17.84 -1.53 -4.54
N ALA A 154 18.39 -0.51 -5.18
CA ALA A 154 18.79 0.75 -4.57
C ALA A 154 17.72 1.83 -4.82
N PHE A 155 17.26 2.45 -3.75
CA PHE A 155 16.20 3.47 -3.76
C PHE A 155 16.84 4.83 -3.60
N ALA A 156 16.67 5.70 -4.59
CA ALA A 156 17.22 7.05 -4.63
C ALA A 156 16.11 8.09 -4.80
N PHE A 157 16.39 9.32 -4.37
CA PHE A 157 15.52 10.48 -4.53
C PHE A 157 16.29 11.60 -5.24
N ASN A 158 15.70 12.17 -6.29
CA ASN A 158 16.26 13.25 -7.12
C ASN A 158 17.71 12.98 -7.60
N GLY A 159 18.01 11.73 -7.94
CA GLY A 159 19.34 11.32 -8.42
C GLY A 159 20.45 11.35 -7.36
N GLY A 160 20.09 11.52 -6.09
CA GLY A 160 21.02 11.45 -4.97
C GLY A 160 21.49 10.03 -4.65
N ALA A 161 22.23 9.90 -3.56
CA ALA A 161 22.63 8.59 -3.03
C ALA A 161 21.41 7.76 -2.63
N ALA A 162 21.57 6.42 -2.63
CA ALA A 162 20.51 5.54 -2.19
C ALA A 162 20.22 5.76 -0.70
N TYR A 163 18.97 6.08 -0.36
CA TYR A 163 18.52 6.20 1.03
C TYR A 163 18.12 4.83 1.61
N LYS A 164 17.91 3.84 0.74
CA LYS A 164 17.52 2.48 1.11
C LYS A 164 18.05 1.48 0.06
N THR A 165 18.41 0.29 0.52
CA THR A 165 18.76 -0.83 -0.33
C THR A 165 18.02 -2.08 0.13
N VAL A 166 17.46 -2.84 -0.82
CA VAL A 166 16.79 -4.12 -0.57
C VAL A 166 17.61 -5.21 -1.24
N ASN A 167 18.16 -6.13 -0.46
CA ASN A 167 18.94 -7.24 -0.98
C ASN A 167 18.01 -8.41 -1.32
N ALA A 168 17.91 -8.78 -2.60
CA ALA A 168 17.13 -9.92 -3.06
C ALA A 168 17.97 -11.21 -3.18
N ALA A 169 19.27 -11.16 -2.93
CA ALA A 169 20.12 -12.35 -2.90
C ALA A 169 19.84 -13.21 -1.65
N GLY A 170 19.65 -14.51 -1.81
CA GLY A 170 19.57 -15.45 -0.69
C GLY A 170 18.82 -16.74 -0.99
N ALA A 171 18.32 -17.37 0.07
CA ALA A 171 17.41 -18.51 -0.07
C ALA A 171 16.11 -18.07 -0.78
N LEU A 172 15.48 -18.99 -1.50
CA LEU A 172 14.22 -18.70 -2.18
C LEU A 172 13.15 -18.33 -1.15
N ALA A 173 12.67 -17.09 -1.22
CA ALA A 173 11.54 -16.61 -0.45
C ALA A 173 10.65 -15.76 -1.36
N LEU A 174 9.35 -16.06 -1.37
CA LEU A 174 8.37 -15.34 -2.19
C LEU A 174 7.71 -14.25 -1.36
N ASP A 175 7.11 -13.27 -2.05
CA ASP A 175 6.27 -12.22 -1.47
C ASP A 175 6.88 -11.46 -0.29
N GLN A 176 8.21 -11.32 -0.29
CA GLN A 176 8.93 -10.55 0.73
C GLN A 176 8.52 -9.09 0.65
N TYR A 177 8.43 -8.41 1.78
CA TYR A 177 8.07 -7.00 1.86
C TYR A 177 9.25 -6.20 2.43
N SER A 178 9.56 -5.06 1.81
CA SER A 178 10.71 -4.23 2.21
C SER A 178 10.43 -3.23 3.33
N GLY A 179 9.16 -3.08 3.73
CA GLY A 179 8.70 -1.98 4.57
C GLY A 179 8.28 -2.35 5.98
N PRO A 180 7.79 -1.37 6.75
CA PRO A 180 7.65 0.05 6.36
C PRO A 180 9.00 0.78 6.32
N SER A 181 9.26 1.57 5.27
CA SER A 181 10.50 2.35 5.12
C SER A 181 10.23 3.82 4.82
N LEU A 182 10.56 4.71 5.76
CA LEU A 182 10.46 6.15 5.56
C LEU A 182 11.47 6.66 4.53
N THR A 183 11.01 7.52 3.62
CA THR A 183 11.86 8.19 2.62
C THR A 183 12.62 9.39 3.21
N GLY A 184 12.07 9.98 4.28
CA GLY A 184 12.53 11.25 4.84
C GLY A 184 12.26 12.47 3.96
N GLN A 185 11.45 12.34 2.89
CA GLN A 185 11.19 13.41 1.93
C GLN A 185 9.83 14.06 2.18
N ALA A 186 9.82 15.40 2.31
CA ALA A 186 8.60 16.18 2.48
C ALA A 186 8.11 16.83 1.18
N ALA A 187 9.00 17.02 0.20
CA ALA A 187 8.68 17.64 -1.07
C ALA A 187 8.47 16.60 -2.17
N SER A 188 7.67 16.96 -3.17
CA SER A 188 7.55 16.14 -4.37
C SER A 188 8.88 16.08 -5.12
N GLY A 189 9.25 14.90 -5.59
CA GLY A 189 10.45 14.69 -6.39
C GLY A 189 10.46 13.34 -7.08
N ASN A 190 11.52 13.07 -7.83
CA ASN A 190 11.68 11.85 -8.61
C ASN A 190 12.31 10.74 -7.75
N TYR A 191 11.60 9.65 -7.60
CA TYR A 191 12.09 8.43 -7.00
C TYR A 191 12.64 7.49 -8.07
N THR A 192 13.71 6.79 -7.77
CA THR A 192 14.29 5.79 -8.68
C THR A 192 14.69 4.54 -7.90
N LEU A 193 14.27 3.39 -8.39
CA LEU A 193 14.62 2.07 -7.88
C LEU A 193 15.48 1.38 -8.94
N THR A 194 16.78 1.25 -8.69
CA THR A 194 17.75 0.72 -9.65
C THR A 194 18.30 -0.62 -9.18
N VAL A 195 18.48 -1.57 -10.10
CA VAL A 195 19.18 -2.83 -9.81
C VAL A 195 20.69 -2.58 -9.73
N ALA A 196 21.31 -3.12 -8.67
CA ALA A 196 22.74 -3.10 -8.43
C ALA A 196 23.24 -4.48 -7.95
#